data_AF-A0A6I0ZG02-F1
#
_entry.id   AF-A0A6I0ZG02-F1
#
_cell.length_a   1.000
_cell.length_b   1.000
_cell.length_c   1.000
_cell.angle_alpha   90.00
_cell.angle_beta   90.00
_cell.angle_gamma   90.00
#
_symmetry.space_group_name_H-M   'P 1'
#
loop_
_entity.id
_entity.type
_entity.pdbx_description
1 polymer ?
#
loop_
_entity_poly.entity_id
_entity_poly.type
_entity_poly.pdbx_seq_one_letter_code
_entity_poly.pdbx_strand_id
1 'polypeptide(L)'
;MILTKNRELGGLIGINDSWFRSRIPTFKGDVETLVVSGIYGITPESINNPINGYGILSVFSVGNESRVMYLLISVNGATFIRVKYDKSDSKWKKLSLAS
;
A
#
# COMPACT_ATOMS: atom_id res chain seq x y z
N MET A 1 27.72 42.62 -2.61
CA MET A 1 26.85 42.59 -1.41
C MET A 1 25.40 42.68 -1.87
N ILE A 2 24.59 41.68 -1.48
CA ILE A 2 23.11 41.54 -1.61
C ILE A 2 22.56 41.45 -3.05
N LEU A 3 21.64 40.57 -3.44
CA LEU A 3 21.21 39.20 -3.12
C LEU A 3 20.10 38.90 -4.15
N THR A 4 20.18 37.75 -4.80
CA THR A 4 19.09 36.89 -5.31
C THR A 4 17.75 37.50 -5.78
N LYS A 5 17.32 37.08 -6.99
CA LYS A 5 16.06 36.33 -7.10
C LYS A 5 16.05 35.48 -8.38
N ASN A 6 16.55 34.25 -8.28
CA ASN A 6 16.09 33.18 -9.16
C ASN A 6 14.58 33.10 -8.93
N ARG A 7 13.80 33.59 -9.90
CA ARG A 7 12.35 33.42 -9.94
C ARG A 7 12.10 31.91 -9.92
N GLU A 8 11.72 31.44 -8.75
CA GLU A 8 11.23 30.11 -8.47
C GLU A 8 10.11 29.80 -9.48
N LEU A 9 10.42 28.95 -10.46
CA LEU A 9 9.46 27.99 -11.00
C LEU A 9 9.01 27.16 -9.76
N GLY A 10 8.07 27.60 -8.93
CA GLY A 10 6.74 28.01 -9.35
C GLY A 10 5.85 26.77 -9.45
N GLY A 11 5.87 25.91 -8.44
CA GLY A 11 4.61 25.30 -7.98
C GLY A 11 4.14 23.99 -8.61
N LEU A 12 5.02 23.14 -9.16
CA LEU A 12 4.74 21.69 -9.11
C LEU A 12 5.33 21.10 -7.82
N ILE A 13 4.89 21.66 -6.68
CA ILE A 13 5.05 21.05 -5.36
C ILE A 13 4.23 19.76 -5.39
N GLY A 14 4.82 18.65 -5.83
CA GLY A 14 4.07 17.39 -5.93
C GLY A 14 4.73 16.27 -6.70
N ILE A 15 5.52 16.58 -7.72
CA ILE A 15 6.14 15.58 -8.58
C ILE A 15 7.65 15.64 -8.39
N ASN A 16 8.11 15.15 -7.25
CA ASN A 16 9.51 14.81 -7.04
C ASN A 16 9.56 13.30 -6.77
N ASP A 17 10.52 12.61 -7.39
CA ASP A 17 10.78 11.16 -7.30
C ASP A 17 10.90 10.61 -5.87
N SER A 18 10.93 11.49 -4.86
CA SER A 18 10.97 11.18 -3.44
C SER A 18 9.61 10.99 -2.76
N TRP A 19 8.48 11.40 -3.36
CA TRP A 19 7.17 11.35 -2.70
C TRP A 19 6.69 9.91 -2.44
N PHE A 20 6.90 9.00 -3.40
CA PHE A 20 6.45 7.61 -3.27
C PHE A 20 7.47 6.69 -2.61
N ARG A 21 8.80 6.92 -2.77
CA ARG A 21 9.82 6.00 -2.24
C ARG A 21 10.05 6.13 -0.74
N SER A 22 9.85 7.31 -0.16
CA SER A 22 10.32 7.61 1.21
C SER A 22 9.25 7.50 2.31
N ARG A 23 7.95 7.44 1.97
CA ARG A 23 6.88 7.70 2.96
C ARG A 23 5.77 6.66 3.00
N ILE A 24 6.00 5.44 2.50
CA ILE A 24 5.02 4.37 2.70
C ILE A 24 5.03 4.03 4.21
N PRO A 25 3.96 4.33 4.97
CA PRO A 25 3.93 4.06 6.40
C PRO A 25 3.99 2.56 6.64
N THR A 26 4.87 2.11 7.52
CA THR A 26 4.88 0.71 7.96
C THR A 26 3.66 0.45 8.83
N PHE A 27 2.82 -0.48 8.41
CA PHE A 27 1.70 -0.95 9.21
C PHE A 27 2.17 -2.07 10.15
N LYS A 28 1.81 -1.95 11.42
CA LYS A 28 2.00 -2.98 12.45
C LYS A 28 0.65 -3.27 13.08
N GLY A 29 0.18 -4.50 12.96
CA GLY A 29 -1.13 -4.92 13.47
C GLY A 29 -1.77 -6.00 12.60
N ASP A 30 -3.07 -6.19 12.80
CA ASP A 30 -3.86 -7.12 12.01
C ASP A 30 -4.33 -6.48 10.70
N VAL A 31 -3.85 -7.02 9.58
CA VAL A 31 -4.19 -6.58 8.23
C VAL A 31 -5.71 -6.60 7.99
N GLU A 32 -6.45 -7.48 8.66
CA GLU A 32 -7.90 -7.59 8.51
C GLU A 32 -8.69 -6.43 9.14
N THR A 33 -8.06 -5.68 10.04
CA THR A 33 -8.65 -4.51 10.70
C THR A 33 -8.45 -3.22 9.92
N LEU A 34 -7.68 -3.25 8.82
CA LEU A 34 -7.41 -2.06 8.03
C LEU A 34 -8.68 -1.61 7.29
N VAL A 35 -9.20 -0.44 7.67
CA VAL A 35 -10.44 0.13 7.13
C VAL A 35 -10.21 1.35 6.23
N VAL A 36 -9.01 1.94 6.31
CA VAL A 36 -8.70 3.20 5.62
C VAL A 36 -8.04 2.89 4.27
N SER A 37 -8.51 3.57 3.22
CA SER A 37 -7.89 3.49 1.90
C SER A 37 -6.47 4.06 1.94
N GLY A 38 -5.51 3.35 1.37
CA GLY A 38 -4.12 3.78 1.39
C GLY A 38 -3.13 2.71 0.91
N ILE A 39 -1.86 3.10 0.88
CA ILE A 39 -0.72 2.23 0.56
C ILE A 39 0.12 2.10 1.83
N TYR A 40 0.38 0.88 2.26
CA TYR A 40 1.02 0.54 3.53
C TYR A 40 2.19 -0.41 3.32
N GLY A 41 3.25 -0.22 4.08
CA GLY A 41 4.37 -1.15 4.13
C GLY A 41 4.04 -2.26 5.11
N ILE A 42 4.12 -3.51 4.68
CA ILE A 42 3.85 -4.68 5.51
C ILE A 42 5.19 -5.30 5.91
N THR A 43 5.29 -5.67 7.19
CA THR A 43 6.43 -6.40 7.76
C THR A 43 6.03 -7.82 8.16
N PRO A 44 6.99 -8.73 8.39
CA PRO A 44 6.72 -10.06 8.94
C PRO A 44 5.94 -10.04 10.26
N GLU A 45 6.09 -8.98 11.06
CA GLU A 45 5.36 -8.78 12.33
C GLU A 45 3.84 -8.55 12.15
N SER A 46 3.34 -8.34 10.93
CA SER A 46 1.91 -8.08 10.68
C SER A 46 1.08 -9.36 10.79
N ILE A 47 -0.06 -9.30 11.47
CA ILE A 47 -0.96 -10.44 11.66
C ILE A 47 -1.82 -10.61 10.40
N ASN A 48 -2.20 -11.86 10.09
CA ASN A 48 -2.99 -12.24 8.90
C ASN A 48 -2.34 -11.89 7.55
N ASN A 49 -1.01 -11.77 7.53
CA ASN A 49 -0.20 -11.65 6.33
C ASN A 49 -0.07 -13.02 5.61
N PRO A 50 -0.45 -13.17 4.33
CA PRO A 50 -0.48 -14.47 3.63
C PRO A 50 0.88 -15.14 3.42
N ILE A 51 1.99 -14.46 3.69
CA ILE A 51 3.33 -14.91 3.29
C ILE A 51 4.43 -14.70 4.36
N ASN A 52 4.09 -14.14 5.52
CA ASN A 52 5.05 -13.81 6.58
C ASN A 52 6.34 -13.13 6.05
N GLY A 53 6.19 -12.02 5.33
CA GLY A 53 7.31 -11.32 4.68
C GLY A 53 7.06 -9.82 4.47
N TYR A 54 8.02 -9.14 3.82
CA TYR A 54 7.93 -7.72 3.52
C TYR A 54 7.18 -7.45 2.21
N GLY A 55 6.28 -6.46 2.22
CA GLY A 55 5.51 -6.09 1.04
C GLY A 55 4.86 -4.73 1.13
N ILE A 56 4.09 -4.39 0.09
CA ILE A 56 3.27 -3.20 -0.03
C ILE A 56 1.81 -3.66 -0.14
N LEU A 57 0.98 -3.24 0.80
CA LEU A 57 -0.47 -3.45 0.79
C LEU A 57 -1.16 -2.19 0.28
N SER A 58 -1.97 -2.31 -0.76
CA SER A 58 -2.91 -1.28 -1.22
C SER A 58 -4.32 -1.66 -0.79
N VAL A 59 -5.01 -0.74 -0.12
CA VAL A 59 -6.39 -0.93 0.34
C VAL A 59 -7.27 0.13 -0.29
N PHE A 60 -8.38 -0.31 -0.87
CA PHE A 60 -9.43 0.55 -1.42
C PHE A 60 -10.74 0.23 -0.71
N SER A 61 -11.19 1.13 0.16
CA SER A 61 -12.52 1.07 0.76
C SER A 61 -13.54 1.76 -0.13
N VAL A 62 -14.64 1.07 -0.42
CA VAL A 62 -15.79 1.53 -1.20
C VAL A 62 -17.00 1.51 -0.26
N GLY A 63 -17.43 2.70 0.18
CA GLY A 63 -18.44 2.83 1.24
C GLY A 63 -17.91 2.36 2.60
N ASN A 64 -18.81 1.96 3.50
CA ASN A 64 -18.46 1.65 4.88
C ASN A 64 -17.73 0.31 5.06
N GLU A 65 -17.94 -0.67 4.15
CA GLU A 65 -17.53 -2.06 4.42
C GLU A 65 -16.98 -2.85 3.21
N SER A 66 -17.17 -2.39 1.96
CA SER A 66 -16.59 -3.11 0.81
C SER A 66 -15.14 -2.70 0.63
N ARG A 67 -14.20 -3.65 0.68
CA ARG A 67 -12.76 -3.39 0.60
C ARG A 67 -12.10 -4.33 -0.39
N VAL A 68 -11.22 -3.77 -1.21
CA VAL A 68 -10.30 -4.56 -2.01
C VAL A 68 -8.88 -4.35 -1.49
N MET A 69 -8.23 -5.46 -1.16
CA MET A 69 -6.88 -5.50 -0.60
C MET A 69 -5.92 -6.21 -1.57
N TYR A 70 -4.87 -5.51 -1.96
CA TYR A 70 -3.83 -6.00 -2.86
C TYR A 70 -2.49 -5.96 -2.16
N LEU A 71 -1.82 -7.11 -2.03
CA LEU A 71 -0.50 -7.20 -1.42
C LEU A 71 0.53 -7.59 -2.49
N LEU A 72 1.48 -6.69 -2.74
CA LEU A 72 2.66 -6.90 -3.59
C LEU A 72 3.87 -7.15 -2.68
N ILE A 73 4.59 -8.25 -2.84
CA ILE A 73 5.64 -8.65 -1.89
C ILE A 73 7.02 -8.68 -2.54
N SER A 74 8.03 -8.24 -1.77
CA SER A 74 9.47 -8.34 -2.09
C SER A 74 10.11 -9.72 -1.86
N VAL A 75 9.34 -10.81 -1.83
CA VAL A 75 9.83 -12.18 -1.61
C VAL A 75 9.17 -13.07 -2.65
N ASN A 76 9.98 -13.69 -3.51
CA ASN A 76 9.55 -14.59 -4.57
C ASN A 76 8.53 -14.00 -5.58
N GLY A 77 8.49 -12.66 -5.71
CA GLY A 77 7.70 -11.95 -6.72
C GLY A 77 6.19 -12.21 -6.68
N ALA A 78 5.67 -12.65 -5.53
CA ALA A 78 4.29 -13.08 -5.42
C ALA A 78 3.35 -11.89 -5.18
N THR A 79 2.20 -11.92 -5.87
CA THR A 79 1.10 -10.96 -5.65
C THR A 79 -0.09 -11.71 -5.11
N PHE A 80 -0.74 -11.16 -4.08
CA PHE A 80 -1.94 -11.73 -3.48
C PHE A 80 -3.08 -10.72 -3.49
N ILE A 81 -4.29 -11.21 -3.75
CA ILE A 81 -5.52 -10.42 -3.71
C ILE A 81 -6.50 -11.04 -2.71
N ARG A 82 -7.23 -10.19 -2.01
CA ARG A 82 -8.42 -10.55 -1.24
C ARG A 82 -9.49 -9.49 -1.42
N VAL A 83 -10.74 -9.92 -1.47
CA VAL A 83 -11.90 -9.03 -1.42
C VAL A 83 -12.61 -9.26 -0.09
N LYS A 84 -12.90 -8.18 0.62
CA LYS A 84 -13.59 -8.17 1.91
C LYS A 84 -14.89 -7.39 1.76
N TYR A 85 -16.00 -8.01 2.06
CA TYR A 85 -17.32 -7.38 2.14
C TYR A 85 -17.79 -7.42 3.60
N ASP A 86 -18.79 -6.61 3.94
CA ASP A 86 -19.36 -6.55 5.31
C ASP A 86 -19.61 -7.93 5.94
N LYS A 87 -20.18 -8.85 5.15
CA LYS A 87 -20.61 -10.17 5.62
C LYS A 87 -19.91 -11.34 4.93
N SER A 88 -18.92 -11.07 4.09
CA SER A 88 -18.21 -12.13 3.38
C SER A 88 -16.79 -11.73 3.00
N ASP A 89 -15.86 -12.59 3.39
CA ASP A 89 -14.45 -12.41 3.09
C ASP A 89 -14.02 -13.51 2.14
N SER A 90 -13.39 -13.14 1.03
CA SER A 90 -12.67 -14.11 0.23
C SER A 90 -11.44 -14.59 1.01
N LYS A 91 -10.97 -15.80 0.73
CA LYS A 91 -9.61 -16.19 1.12
C LYS A 91 -8.61 -15.38 0.28
N TRP A 92 -7.38 -15.28 0.76
CA TRP A 92 -6.27 -14.77 -0.05
C TRP A 92 -6.10 -15.65 -1.29
N LYS A 93 -6.03 -15.03 -2.46
CA LYS A 93 -5.72 -15.68 -3.73
C LYS A 93 -4.37 -15.21 -4.23
N LYS A 94 -3.43 -16.14 -4.41
CA LYS A 94 -2.17 -15.87 -5.11
C LYS A 94 -2.48 -15.63 -6.59
N LEU A 95 -2.05 -14.50 -7.13
CA LEU A 95 -2.10 -14.25 -8.57
C LEU A 95 -0.87 -14.91 -9.20
N SER A 96 -1.11 -15.80 -10.16
CA SER A 96 -0.09 -16.18 -11.13
C SER A 96 -0.04 -15.11 -12.19
N LEU A 97 1.17 -14.63 -12.52
CA LEU A 97 1.36 -13.92 -13.78
C LEU A 97 0.92 -14.88 -14.90
N ALA A 98 0.14 -14.39 -15.86
CA ALA A 98 -0.14 -15.15 -17.07
C ALA A 98 1.22 -15.49 -17.71
N SER A 99 1.48 -16.78 -17.88
CA SER A 99 2.65 -17.32 -18.56
C SER A 99 2.64 -16.97 -20.03
#